data_AF-A0A075I907-F1
#
_entry.id   AF-A0A075I907-F1
#
_cell.length_a   1.000
_cell.length_b   1.000
_cell.length_c   1.000
_cell.angle_alpha   90.00
_cell.angle_beta   90.00
_cell.angle_gamma   90.00
#
_symmetry.space_group_name_H-M   'P 1'
#
loop_
_entity.id
_entity.type
_entity.pdbx_description
1 polymer ?
#
loop_
_entity_poly.entity_id
_entity_poly.type
_entity_poly.pdbx_seq_one_letter_code
_entity_poly.pdbx_strand_id
1 'polypeptide(L)'
;MNLIKILTTDLQIRRENILVSFSGNDGFHLYVANSAYNTLGSKERSDLSDYIMFRRAIPEAFGFKKANPSRSLLPELAEPGWRGRVAAGLFGSKSNRSKGVTKIISDGYHAYRQRLEEMGKNSIGIRIDPNVTVDIHRIFRLEGSLNSKSGLVKLACENIEKFSPYTEACLIDDKPVEVLANCPIVFRLKNKKFGPYANETVSIPKFTAVYMICKGIANLA
;
A
#
# COMPACT_ATOMS: atom_id res chain seq x y z
N MET A 1 0.39 -7.35 -6.71
CA MET A 1 -0.42 -6.67 -5.65
C MET A 1 -0.44 -7.47 -4.34
N ASN A 2 0.48 -7.17 -3.40
CA ASN A 2 0.83 -8.08 -2.30
C ASN A 2 -0.21 -8.18 -1.16
N LEU A 3 -1.02 -7.13 -0.92
CA LEU A 3 -2.05 -7.14 0.12
C LEU A 3 -3.18 -8.13 -0.19
N ILE A 4 -3.76 -8.08 -1.40
CA ILE A 4 -4.81 -9.04 -1.81
C ILE A 4 -4.32 -10.47 -1.68
N LYS A 5 -3.05 -10.74 -2.00
CA LYS A 5 -2.47 -12.07 -1.82
C LYS A 5 -2.54 -12.49 -0.34
N ILE A 6 -2.12 -11.65 0.60
CA ILE A 6 -2.26 -11.97 2.05
C ILE A 6 -3.73 -12.22 2.42
N LEU A 7 -4.64 -11.34 2.02
CA LEU A 7 -6.05 -11.46 2.38
C LEU A 7 -6.67 -12.77 1.85
N THR A 8 -6.31 -13.17 0.63
CA THR A 8 -6.87 -14.36 -0.02
C THR A 8 -6.18 -15.65 0.41
N THR A 9 -4.84 -15.68 0.49
CA THR A 9 -4.09 -16.91 0.79
C THR A 9 -3.94 -17.19 2.27
N ASP A 10 -3.79 -16.16 3.08
CA ASP A 10 -3.46 -16.33 4.50
C ASP A 10 -4.71 -16.20 5.37
N LEU A 11 -5.59 -15.25 5.02
CA LEU A 11 -6.83 -14.98 5.75
C LEU A 11 -8.09 -15.58 5.09
N GLN A 12 -7.92 -16.29 3.96
CA GLN A 12 -9.01 -17.01 3.28
C GLN A 12 -10.22 -16.13 2.93
N ILE A 13 -9.99 -14.85 2.68
CA ILE A 13 -11.03 -13.92 2.23
C ILE A 13 -11.27 -14.14 0.73
N ARG A 14 -12.51 -14.40 0.34
CA ARG A 14 -12.86 -14.58 -1.07
C ARG A 14 -12.62 -13.29 -1.87
N ARG A 15 -12.11 -13.41 -3.10
CA ARG A 15 -11.65 -12.24 -3.89
C ARG A 15 -12.78 -11.24 -4.19
N GLU A 16 -13.99 -11.73 -4.41
CA GLU A 16 -15.19 -10.94 -4.68
C GLU A 16 -15.62 -10.08 -3.48
N ASN A 17 -15.21 -10.46 -2.28
CA ASN A 17 -15.47 -9.71 -1.05
C ASN A 17 -14.46 -8.58 -0.83
N ILE A 18 -13.43 -8.45 -1.69
CA ILE A 18 -12.39 -7.43 -1.58
C ILE A 18 -12.66 -6.32 -2.59
N LEU A 19 -13.15 -5.19 -2.08
CA LEU A 19 -13.43 -3.99 -2.87
C LEU A 19 -12.23 -3.06 -2.83
N VAL A 20 -11.77 -2.61 -3.99
CA VAL A 20 -10.62 -1.71 -4.12
C VAL A 20 -11.07 -0.45 -4.84
N SER A 21 -10.64 0.69 -4.33
CA SER A 21 -10.96 2.00 -4.91
C SER A 21 -9.73 2.90 -4.84
N PHE A 22 -9.52 3.71 -5.88
CA PHE A 22 -8.62 4.84 -5.80
C PHE A 22 -9.22 5.89 -4.85
N SER A 23 -8.42 6.39 -3.91
CA SER A 23 -8.87 7.33 -2.85
C SER A 23 -9.28 8.71 -3.34
N GLY A 24 -9.04 9.01 -4.62
CA GLY A 24 -9.15 10.34 -5.20
C GLY A 24 -7.91 11.20 -4.98
N ASN A 25 -6.81 10.71 -4.39
CA ASN A 25 -5.56 11.49 -4.28
C ASN A 25 -4.30 10.62 -4.46
N ASP A 26 -3.65 10.18 -3.38
CA ASP A 26 -2.31 9.58 -3.46
C ASP A 26 -2.30 8.12 -2.96
N GLY A 27 -3.37 7.36 -3.22
CA GLY A 27 -3.41 5.96 -2.80
C GLY A 27 -4.74 5.27 -3.06
N PHE A 28 -4.84 4.05 -2.55
CA PHE A 28 -6.00 3.19 -2.71
C PHE A 28 -6.60 2.85 -1.34
N HIS A 29 -7.92 2.69 -1.30
CA HIS A 29 -8.61 2.07 -0.18
C HIS A 29 -9.00 0.66 -0.56
N LEU A 30 -8.81 -0.27 0.37
CA LEU A 30 -9.27 -1.64 0.25
C LEU A 30 -10.27 -1.90 1.38
N TYR A 31 -11.45 -2.38 1.02
CA TYR A 31 -12.51 -2.75 1.94
C TYR A 31 -12.82 -4.24 1.80
N VAL A 32 -12.98 -4.92 2.94
CA VAL A 32 -13.37 -6.32 2.99
C VAL A 32 -14.82 -6.41 3.47
N ALA A 33 -15.69 -6.89 2.60
CA ALA A 33 -17.09 -7.19 2.91
C ALA A 33 -17.26 -8.68 3.29
N ASN A 34 -18.38 -9.04 3.91
CA ASN A 34 -18.85 -10.43 4.04
C ASN A 34 -17.78 -11.43 4.51
N SER A 35 -17.03 -11.08 5.56
CA SER A 35 -15.98 -11.91 6.15
C SER A 35 -16.20 -12.07 7.64
N ALA A 36 -15.64 -13.14 8.22
CA ALA A 36 -15.61 -13.33 9.67
C ALA A 36 -14.85 -12.20 10.40
N TYR A 37 -14.03 -11.43 9.68
CA TYR A 37 -13.25 -10.32 10.25
C TYR A 37 -14.08 -9.05 10.46
N ASN A 38 -15.29 -8.95 9.90
CA ASN A 38 -16.10 -7.74 10.00
C ASN A 38 -16.58 -7.46 11.43
N THR A 39 -16.69 -8.49 12.29
CA THR A 39 -17.10 -8.38 13.69
C THR A 39 -15.95 -8.14 14.66
N LEU A 40 -14.70 -8.06 14.18
CA LEU A 40 -13.54 -7.85 15.04
C LEU A 40 -13.58 -6.47 15.71
N GLY A 41 -13.17 -6.44 16.98
CA GLY A 41 -12.94 -5.23 17.74
C GLY A 41 -11.62 -4.55 17.34
N SER A 42 -11.37 -3.41 17.97
CA SER A 42 -10.19 -2.58 17.67
C SER A 42 -8.88 -3.31 17.97
N LYS A 43 -8.83 -4.10 19.06
CA LYS A 43 -7.65 -4.86 19.45
C LYS A 43 -7.30 -5.95 18.44
N GLU A 44 -8.28 -6.75 18.04
CA GLU A 44 -8.07 -7.82 17.05
C GLU A 44 -7.71 -7.25 15.67
N ARG A 45 -8.26 -6.07 15.32
CA ARG A 45 -7.86 -5.34 14.09
C ARG A 45 -6.44 -4.79 14.17
N SER A 46 -5.95 -4.45 15.36
CA SER A 46 -4.55 -4.09 15.56
C SER A 46 -3.63 -5.28 15.34
N ASP A 47 -3.97 -6.45 15.89
CA ASP A 47 -3.20 -7.68 15.67
C ASP A 47 -3.23 -8.09 14.19
N LEU A 48 -4.38 -7.92 13.51
CA LEU A 48 -4.51 -8.14 12.07
C LEU A 48 -3.62 -7.17 11.27
N SER A 49 -3.57 -5.91 11.67
CA SER A 49 -2.70 -4.90 11.06
C SER A 49 -1.23 -5.29 11.24
N ASP A 50 -0.83 -5.70 12.44
CA ASP A 50 0.52 -6.18 12.71
C ASP A 50 0.88 -7.40 11.85
N TYR A 51 -0.05 -8.35 11.69
CA TYR A 51 0.12 -9.50 10.80
C TYR A 51 0.35 -9.05 9.35
N ILE A 52 -0.51 -8.20 8.80
CA ILE A 52 -0.42 -7.70 7.41
C ILE A 52 0.89 -6.94 7.18
N MET A 53 1.32 -6.15 8.17
CA MET A 53 2.53 -5.33 8.10
C MET A 53 3.82 -6.09 8.45
N PHE A 54 3.73 -7.39 8.77
CA PHE A 54 4.86 -8.19 9.29
C PHE A 54 5.56 -7.53 10.49
N ARG A 55 4.77 -7.05 11.45
CA ARG A 55 5.26 -6.48 12.70
C ARG A 55 5.29 -7.54 13.79
N ARG A 56 6.11 -7.28 14.81
CA ARG A 56 6.20 -8.12 16.03
C ARG A 56 6.56 -9.58 15.72
N ALA A 57 7.28 -9.82 14.63
CA ALA A 57 7.83 -11.12 14.29
C ALA A 57 8.82 -11.58 15.39
N ILE A 58 8.57 -12.74 15.96
CA ILE A 58 9.45 -13.35 16.96
C ILE A 58 10.31 -14.46 16.30
N PRO A 59 11.62 -14.52 16.57
CA PRO A 59 12.52 -15.52 15.99
C PRO A 59 12.03 -16.98 16.10
N GLU A 60 11.37 -17.34 17.20
CA GLU A 60 10.86 -18.68 17.46
C GLU A 60 9.77 -19.09 16.46
N ALA A 61 8.86 -18.16 16.11
CA ALA A 61 7.84 -18.40 15.10
C ALA A 61 8.45 -18.66 13.71
N PHE A 62 9.69 -18.20 13.50
CA PHE A 62 10.50 -18.43 12.31
C PHE A 62 11.64 -19.41 12.56
N GLY A 63 11.51 -20.30 13.55
CA GLY A 63 12.38 -21.47 13.68
C GLY A 63 13.69 -21.27 14.42
N PHE A 64 13.96 -20.07 14.92
CA PHE A 64 15.18 -19.80 15.68
C PHE A 64 14.87 -19.84 17.18
N LYS A 65 15.15 -20.97 17.81
CA LYS A 65 15.10 -21.10 19.27
C LYS A 65 16.33 -20.46 19.91
N LYS A 66 16.15 -19.74 21.02
CA LYS A 66 17.25 -19.09 21.76
C LYS A 66 18.29 -20.09 22.26
N ALA A 67 17.86 -21.30 22.64
CA ALA A 67 18.72 -22.42 22.97
C ALA A 67 18.67 -23.47 21.83
N ASN A 68 19.82 -24.01 21.44
CA ASN A 68 19.97 -25.06 20.42
C ASN A 68 19.28 -24.72 19.08
N PRO A 69 19.78 -23.70 18.35
CA PRO A 69 19.23 -23.36 17.04
C PRO A 69 19.38 -24.55 16.07
N SER A 70 18.31 -24.87 15.35
CA SER A 70 18.28 -25.97 14.39
C SER A 70 18.06 -25.48 12.96
N ARG A 71 18.89 -25.97 12.04
CA ARG A 71 18.78 -25.70 10.59
C ARG A 71 17.44 -26.15 10.01
N SER A 72 16.86 -27.23 10.55
CA SER A 72 15.61 -27.82 10.05
C SER A 72 14.36 -27.05 10.49
N LEU A 73 14.46 -26.23 11.54
CA LEU A 73 13.33 -25.44 12.02
C LEU A 73 13.17 -24.10 11.29
N LEU A 74 14.22 -23.61 10.63
CA LEU A 74 14.19 -22.35 9.87
C LEU A 74 13.32 -22.48 8.60
N PRO A 75 12.74 -21.36 8.12
CA PRO A 75 11.71 -21.42 7.09
C PRO A 75 12.21 -21.96 5.75
N GLU A 76 11.32 -22.63 5.02
CA GLU A 76 11.54 -23.14 3.67
C GLU A 76 10.78 -22.32 2.62
N LEU A 77 11.34 -22.24 1.40
CA LEU A 77 10.80 -21.41 0.32
C LEU A 77 9.40 -21.81 -0.15
N ALA A 78 9.02 -23.07 0.04
CA ALA A 78 7.72 -23.60 -0.36
C ALA A 78 6.66 -23.49 0.74
N GLU A 79 7.01 -23.02 1.94
CA GLU A 79 6.05 -22.89 3.04
C GLU A 79 4.98 -21.81 2.73
N PRO A 80 3.75 -21.99 3.23
CA PRO A 80 2.71 -20.99 3.10
C PRO A 80 2.95 -19.78 4.03
N GLY A 81 2.20 -18.71 3.78
CA GLY A 81 2.13 -17.54 4.66
C GLY A 81 3.47 -16.85 4.89
N TRP A 82 3.67 -16.32 6.09
CA TRP A 82 4.87 -15.54 6.42
C TRP A 82 6.15 -16.35 6.43
N ARG A 83 6.12 -17.65 6.75
CA ARG A 83 7.34 -18.47 6.78
C ARG A 83 7.96 -18.59 5.39
N GLY A 84 7.15 -18.88 4.36
CA GLY A 84 7.62 -18.86 2.97
C GLY A 84 8.07 -17.48 2.48
N ARG A 85 7.33 -16.41 2.83
CA ARG A 85 7.71 -15.03 2.49
C ARG A 85 9.05 -14.64 3.13
N VAL A 86 9.29 -15.04 4.38
CA VAL A 86 10.56 -14.86 5.08
C VAL A 86 11.67 -15.68 4.41
N ALA A 87 11.43 -16.95 4.09
CA ALA A 87 12.41 -17.77 3.36
C ALA A 87 12.80 -17.14 2.02
N ALA A 88 11.83 -16.64 1.26
CA ALA A 88 12.06 -15.92 0.00
C ALA A 88 12.91 -14.67 0.21
N GLY A 89 12.61 -13.85 1.22
CA GLY A 89 13.39 -12.65 1.53
C GLY A 89 14.79 -12.95 2.10
N LEU A 90 14.97 -14.04 2.83
CA LEU A 90 16.26 -14.41 3.43
C LEU A 90 17.22 -15.07 2.44
N PHE A 91 16.69 -15.91 1.56
CA PHE A 91 17.49 -16.82 0.72
C PHE A 91 17.38 -16.51 -0.77
N GLY A 92 16.25 -15.97 -1.24
CA GLY A 92 15.96 -15.72 -2.65
C GLY A 92 15.69 -16.98 -3.47
N SER A 93 16.52 -18.02 -3.33
CA SER A 93 16.42 -19.30 -4.04
C SER A 93 16.87 -20.49 -3.19
N LYS A 94 16.50 -21.71 -3.62
CA LYS A 94 16.83 -22.94 -2.89
C LYS A 94 18.34 -23.18 -2.78
N SER A 95 19.11 -22.82 -3.81
CA SER A 95 20.57 -22.99 -3.82
C SER A 95 21.29 -22.14 -2.78
N ASN A 96 20.74 -20.96 -2.44
CA ASN A 96 21.31 -20.05 -1.46
C ASN A 96 20.95 -20.40 -0.01
N ARG A 97 19.95 -21.27 0.20
CA ARG A 97 19.40 -21.56 1.54
C ARG A 97 20.46 -22.07 2.51
N SER A 98 21.26 -23.06 2.10
CA SER A 98 22.23 -23.67 3.02
C SER A 98 23.25 -22.66 3.56
N LYS A 99 23.76 -21.78 2.69
CA LYS A 99 24.67 -20.69 3.07
C LYS A 99 23.97 -19.66 3.96
N GLY A 100 22.75 -19.26 3.60
CA GLY A 100 21.95 -18.32 4.39
C GLY A 100 21.62 -18.82 5.79
N VAL A 101 21.27 -20.10 5.94
CA VAL A 101 21.02 -20.74 7.24
C VAL A 101 22.28 -20.77 8.10
N THR A 102 23.44 -21.13 7.54
CA THR A 102 24.71 -21.10 8.28
C THR A 102 24.99 -19.70 8.81
N LYS A 103 24.81 -18.67 7.97
CA LYS A 103 24.99 -17.28 8.38
C LYS A 103 24.02 -16.88 9.50
N ILE A 104 22.72 -17.18 9.36
CA ILE A 104 21.72 -16.85 10.39
C ILE A 104 22.09 -17.47 11.75
N ILE A 105 22.49 -18.75 11.77
CA ILE A 105 22.88 -19.43 13.02
C ILE A 105 24.15 -18.80 13.61
N SER A 106 25.14 -18.48 12.77
CA SER A 106 26.39 -17.83 13.19
C SER A 106 26.16 -16.42 13.74
N ASP A 107 25.28 -15.64 13.12
CA ASP A 107 24.97 -14.26 13.52
C ASP A 107 24.16 -14.23 14.84
N GLY A 108 23.46 -15.33 15.16
CA GLY A 108 22.78 -15.53 16.43
C GLY A 108 21.38 -14.92 16.54
N TYR A 109 20.75 -15.15 17.69
CA TYR A 109 19.33 -14.84 17.93
C TYR A 109 18.99 -13.35 17.77
N HIS A 110 19.82 -12.46 18.33
CA HIS A 110 19.57 -11.02 18.31
C HIS A 110 19.70 -10.44 16.90
N ALA A 111 20.70 -10.86 16.13
CA ALA A 111 20.87 -10.44 14.75
C ALA A 111 19.71 -10.96 13.87
N TYR A 112 19.27 -12.20 14.07
CA TYR A 112 18.11 -12.73 13.34
C TYR A 112 16.83 -11.95 13.65
N ARG A 113 16.60 -11.59 14.93
CA ARG A 113 15.47 -10.73 15.31
C ARG A 113 15.52 -9.38 14.60
N GLN A 114 16.65 -8.69 14.64
CA GLN A 114 16.81 -7.39 13.94
C GLN A 114 16.55 -7.54 12.44
N ARG A 115 17.08 -8.61 11.83
CA ARG A 115 16.86 -8.90 10.41
C ARG A 115 15.38 -9.11 10.08
N LEU A 116 14.61 -9.82 10.92
CA LEU A 116 13.16 -9.96 10.73
C LEU A 116 12.43 -8.62 10.84
N GLU A 117 12.79 -7.79 11.83
CA GLU A 117 12.20 -6.46 12.01
C GLU A 117 12.51 -5.53 10.80
N GLU A 118 13.73 -5.56 10.30
CA GLU A 118 14.15 -4.82 9.09
C GLU A 118 13.42 -5.30 7.85
N MET A 119 13.27 -6.62 7.68
CA MET A 119 12.50 -7.20 6.58
C MET A 119 11.04 -6.73 6.59
N GLY A 120 10.42 -6.67 7.77
CA GLY A 120 9.05 -6.14 7.90
C GLY A 120 8.95 -4.67 7.49
N LYS A 121 9.89 -3.84 7.93
CA LYS A 121 9.89 -2.39 7.63
C LYS A 121 10.18 -2.09 6.16
N ASN A 122 11.12 -2.81 5.56
CA ASN A 122 11.77 -2.38 4.33
C ASN A 122 11.51 -3.28 3.11
N SER A 123 10.99 -4.50 3.28
CA SER A 123 10.86 -5.43 2.14
C SER A 123 9.53 -6.18 2.07
N ILE A 124 9.23 -7.04 3.05
CA ILE A 124 8.12 -8.02 2.93
C ILE A 124 6.83 -7.57 3.59
N GLY A 125 6.90 -6.65 4.57
CA GLY A 125 5.72 -6.11 5.25
C GLY A 125 4.89 -5.22 4.32
N ILE A 126 3.57 -5.35 4.39
CA ILE A 126 2.69 -4.49 3.58
C ILE A 126 2.58 -3.11 4.23
N ARG A 127 2.70 -2.07 3.41
CA ARG A 127 2.47 -0.69 3.83
C ARG A 127 0.98 -0.37 3.80
N ILE A 128 0.35 -0.41 4.97
CA ILE A 128 -0.99 0.11 5.22
C ILE A 128 -0.93 1.19 6.31
N ASP A 129 -1.98 2.00 6.42
CA ASP A 129 -2.22 2.82 7.60
C ASP A 129 -2.98 1.98 8.65
N PRO A 130 -2.33 1.55 9.75
CA PRO A 130 -2.97 0.72 10.76
C PRO A 130 -4.10 1.47 11.47
N ASN A 131 -4.03 2.80 11.60
CA ASN A 131 -5.07 3.57 12.29
C ASN A 131 -6.40 3.54 11.54
N VAL A 132 -6.36 3.41 10.21
CA VAL A 132 -7.57 3.21 9.39
C VAL A 132 -8.19 1.84 9.62
N THR A 133 -7.36 0.82 9.90
CA THR A 133 -7.81 -0.56 10.05
C THR A 133 -8.33 -0.85 11.47
N VAL A 134 -7.69 -0.25 12.48
CA VAL A 134 -7.98 -0.40 13.92
C VAL A 134 -9.27 0.30 14.35
N ASP A 135 -9.62 1.40 13.67
CA ASP A 135 -10.82 2.18 13.96
C ASP A 135 -12.08 1.49 13.43
N ILE A 136 -12.91 0.99 14.35
CA ILE A 136 -14.18 0.31 14.04
C ILE A 136 -15.32 1.26 13.67
N HIS A 137 -15.15 2.56 13.89
CA HIS A 137 -16.15 3.60 13.59
C HIS A 137 -15.71 4.49 12.43
N ARG A 138 -14.72 4.03 11.64
CA ARG A 138 -14.14 4.80 10.55
C ARG A 138 -15.16 5.11 9.45
N ILE A 139 -15.24 6.38 9.08
CA ILE A 139 -15.99 6.82 7.90
C ILE A 139 -15.06 6.81 6.69
N PHE A 140 -15.49 6.17 5.61
CA PHE A 140 -14.79 6.17 4.34
C PHE A 140 -15.40 7.17 3.37
N ARG A 141 -14.54 7.76 2.53
CA ARG A 141 -14.98 8.62 1.43
C ARG A 141 -15.93 7.85 0.52
N LEU A 142 -17.05 8.48 0.16
CA LEU A 142 -18.06 7.92 -0.74
C LEU A 142 -17.50 7.76 -2.16
N GLU A 143 -17.87 6.67 -2.82
CA GLU A 143 -17.54 6.41 -4.22
C GLU A 143 -18.15 7.48 -5.14
N GLY A 144 -17.41 7.90 -6.18
CA GLY A 144 -17.85 8.96 -7.09
C GLY A 144 -17.69 10.39 -6.54
N SER A 145 -17.33 10.56 -5.25
CA SER A 145 -17.06 11.89 -4.68
C SER A 145 -15.72 12.47 -5.14
N LEU A 146 -15.64 13.80 -5.20
CA LEU A 146 -14.40 14.54 -5.47
C LEU A 146 -13.54 14.65 -4.21
N ASN A 147 -12.22 14.53 -4.37
CA ASN A 147 -11.26 14.76 -3.31
C ASN A 147 -10.80 16.23 -3.31
N SER A 148 -10.92 16.92 -2.17
CA SER A 148 -10.60 18.34 -2.05
C SER A 148 -9.10 18.67 -2.23
N LYS A 149 -8.20 17.68 -2.14
CA LYS A 149 -6.75 17.87 -2.30
C LYS A 149 -6.24 17.70 -3.72
N SER A 150 -7.10 17.31 -4.66
CA SER A 150 -6.71 17.01 -6.04
C SER A 150 -7.79 17.33 -7.08
N GLY A 151 -9.05 17.46 -6.69
CA GLY A 151 -10.15 17.50 -7.66
C GLY A 151 -10.38 16.19 -8.41
N LEU A 152 -9.71 15.09 -8.03
CA LEU A 152 -9.91 13.78 -8.63
C LEU A 152 -11.02 13.02 -7.92
N VAL A 153 -11.71 12.17 -8.67
CA VAL A 153 -12.83 11.37 -8.18
C VAL A 153 -12.35 10.07 -7.54
N LYS A 154 -12.99 9.67 -6.44
CA LYS A 154 -12.83 8.33 -5.88
C LYS A 154 -13.49 7.30 -6.81
N LEU A 155 -12.72 6.37 -7.35
CA LEU A 155 -13.19 5.39 -8.34
C LEU A 155 -12.87 3.95 -7.95
N ALA A 156 -13.82 3.06 -8.20
CA ALA A 156 -13.65 1.63 -8.05
C ALA A 156 -12.54 1.16 -9.01
N CYS A 157 -11.71 0.25 -8.53
CA CYS A 157 -10.52 -0.19 -9.23
C CYS A 157 -10.45 -1.71 -9.19
N GLU A 158 -10.86 -2.36 -10.29
CA GLU A 158 -10.80 -3.82 -10.40
C GLU A 158 -9.37 -4.31 -10.61
N ASN A 159 -8.59 -3.58 -11.41
CA ASN A 159 -7.21 -3.89 -11.75
C ASN A 159 -6.28 -2.69 -11.51
N ILE A 160 -5.59 -2.72 -10.37
CA ILE A 160 -4.62 -1.69 -9.99
C ILE A 160 -3.49 -1.53 -11.02
N GLU A 161 -3.05 -2.61 -11.66
CA GLU A 161 -1.90 -2.57 -12.58
C GLU A 161 -2.23 -1.86 -13.90
N LYS A 162 -3.52 -1.79 -14.25
CA LYS A 162 -4.01 -1.08 -15.44
C LYS A 162 -4.59 0.29 -15.14
N PHE A 163 -4.95 0.56 -13.89
CA PHE A 163 -5.61 1.80 -13.50
C PHE A 163 -4.66 3.01 -13.58
N SER A 164 -5.08 4.06 -14.28
CA SER A 164 -4.37 5.33 -14.43
C SER A 164 -5.10 6.45 -13.69
N PRO A 165 -4.74 6.76 -12.43
CA PRO A 165 -5.47 7.73 -11.61
C PRO A 165 -5.58 9.12 -12.25
N TYR A 166 -4.48 9.60 -12.83
CA TYR A 166 -4.39 10.94 -13.45
C TYR A 166 -5.10 11.06 -14.80
N THR A 167 -5.70 9.97 -15.27
CA THR A 167 -6.50 9.94 -16.50
C THR A 167 -7.94 9.58 -16.18
N GLU A 168 -8.16 8.44 -15.51
CA GLU A 168 -9.49 7.88 -15.25
C GLU A 168 -10.25 8.64 -14.17
N ALA A 169 -9.59 9.11 -13.11
CA ALA A 169 -10.25 9.83 -12.02
C ALA A 169 -10.54 11.31 -12.34
N CYS A 170 -10.20 11.74 -13.56
CA CYS A 170 -10.30 13.12 -14.01
C CYS A 170 -11.65 13.33 -14.73
N LEU A 171 -12.74 13.36 -13.95
CA LEU A 171 -14.10 13.40 -14.52
C LEU A 171 -14.67 14.81 -14.73
N ILE A 172 -13.94 15.85 -14.33
CA ILE A 172 -14.31 17.24 -14.62
C ILE A 172 -14.13 17.49 -16.13
N ASP A 173 -15.02 18.29 -16.72
CA ASP A 173 -14.97 18.66 -18.12
C ASP A 173 -13.69 19.42 -18.49
N ASP A 174 -13.42 19.54 -19.79
CA ASP A 174 -12.21 20.12 -20.33
C ASP A 174 -12.41 21.54 -20.89
N LYS A 175 -13.54 22.20 -20.57
CA LYS A 175 -13.77 23.59 -20.97
C LYS A 175 -12.60 24.46 -20.51
N PRO A 176 -12.08 25.35 -21.37
CA PRO A 176 -10.96 26.22 -21.01
C PRO A 176 -11.38 27.19 -19.91
N VAL A 177 -10.49 27.42 -18.96
CA VAL A 177 -10.66 28.38 -17.85
C VAL A 177 -9.32 29.07 -17.64
N GLU A 178 -9.37 30.35 -17.29
CA GLU A 178 -8.17 31.11 -16.94
C GLU A 178 -7.87 30.96 -15.44
N VAL A 179 -6.59 30.75 -15.13
CA VAL A 179 -6.08 30.73 -13.76
C VAL A 179 -4.77 31.49 -13.68
N LEU A 180 -4.50 32.10 -12.54
CA LEU A 180 -3.17 32.57 -12.19
C LEU A 180 -2.34 31.37 -11.70
N ALA A 181 -1.41 30.89 -12.53
CA ALA A 181 -0.64 29.69 -12.27
C ALA A 181 0.76 29.99 -11.73
N ASN A 182 1.15 29.26 -10.68
CA ASN A 182 2.50 29.26 -10.12
C ASN A 182 2.92 27.80 -9.83
N CYS A 183 3.52 27.15 -10.82
CA CYS A 183 3.87 25.74 -10.76
C CYS A 183 5.34 25.54 -11.18
N PRO A 184 6.25 25.17 -10.25
CA PRO A 184 7.68 25.07 -10.56
C PRO A 184 8.05 23.82 -11.38
N ILE A 185 7.11 22.91 -11.63
CA ILE A 185 7.38 21.61 -12.26
C ILE A 185 6.48 21.36 -13.48
N VAL A 186 6.94 20.49 -14.38
CA VAL A 186 6.09 19.89 -15.41
C VAL A 186 5.33 18.70 -14.79
N PHE A 187 4.03 18.62 -15.02
CA PHE A 187 3.22 17.48 -14.64
C PHE A 187 2.28 17.03 -15.77
N ARG A 188 1.64 15.87 -15.62
CA ARG A 188 0.71 15.31 -16.61
C ARG A 188 -0.64 14.97 -16.02
N LEU A 189 -1.70 15.35 -16.73
CA LEU A 189 -3.10 14.95 -16.49
C LEU A 189 -3.75 14.63 -17.83
N LYS A 190 -4.58 13.57 -17.89
CA LYS A 190 -5.19 13.08 -19.15
C LYS A 190 -4.20 13.02 -20.32
N ASN A 191 -2.99 12.52 -20.07
CA ASN A 191 -1.89 12.43 -21.03
C ASN A 191 -1.40 13.77 -21.63
N LYS A 192 -1.88 14.94 -21.19
CA LYS A 192 -1.36 16.26 -21.58
C LYS A 192 -0.33 16.75 -20.56
N LYS A 193 0.68 17.49 -21.02
CA LYS A 193 1.70 18.12 -20.17
C LYS A 193 1.24 19.53 -19.79
N PHE A 194 1.48 19.91 -18.55
CA PHE A 194 1.22 21.24 -18.01
C PHE A 194 2.43 21.69 -17.19
N GLY A 195 2.62 23.00 -17.10
CA GLY A 195 3.75 23.62 -16.43
C GLY A 195 5.10 23.41 -17.15
N PRO A 196 6.19 23.97 -16.60
CA PRO A 196 6.17 24.87 -15.45
C PRO A 196 5.48 26.20 -15.81
N TYR A 197 4.99 26.90 -14.79
CA TYR A 197 4.36 28.21 -14.90
C TYR A 197 4.95 29.16 -13.85
N ALA A 198 5.22 30.41 -14.23
CA ALA A 198 5.90 31.39 -13.37
C ALA A 198 5.04 32.63 -13.13
N ASN A 199 4.04 32.53 -12.24
CA ASN A 199 3.11 33.61 -11.89
C ASN A 199 2.48 34.27 -13.13
N GLU A 200 1.88 33.45 -13.98
CA GLU A 200 1.30 33.88 -15.26
C GLU A 200 -0.16 33.41 -15.38
N THR A 201 -0.97 34.20 -16.07
CA THR A 201 -2.35 33.82 -16.39
C THR A 201 -2.34 32.88 -17.58
N VAL A 202 -2.88 31.67 -17.39
CA VAL A 202 -2.92 30.63 -18.43
C VAL A 202 -4.34 30.12 -18.64
N SER A 203 -4.70 29.88 -19.90
CA SER A 203 -5.92 29.19 -20.27
C SER A 203 -5.67 27.68 -20.32
N ILE A 204 -6.27 26.93 -19.40
CA ILE A 204 -6.08 25.47 -19.27
C ILE A 204 -7.44 24.77 -19.13
N PRO A 205 -7.52 23.45 -19.40
CA PRO A 205 -8.74 22.69 -19.15
C PRO A 205 -9.18 22.77 -17.69
N LYS A 206 -10.50 22.88 -17.45
CA LYS A 206 -11.08 23.00 -16.10
C LYS A 206 -10.62 21.92 -15.13
N PHE A 207 -10.51 20.67 -15.58
CA PHE A 207 -9.99 19.60 -14.73
C PHE A 207 -8.56 19.84 -14.25
N THR A 208 -7.71 20.46 -15.07
CA THR A 208 -6.34 20.84 -14.70
C THR A 208 -6.37 22.04 -13.75
N ALA A 209 -7.21 23.04 -14.03
CA ALA A 209 -7.39 24.20 -13.16
C ALA A 209 -7.79 23.78 -11.74
N VAL A 210 -8.82 22.95 -11.60
CA VAL A 210 -9.27 22.44 -10.29
C VAL A 210 -8.15 21.66 -9.60
N TYR A 211 -7.44 20.79 -10.33
CA TYR A 211 -6.31 20.06 -9.76
C TYR A 211 -5.21 21.01 -9.22
N MET A 212 -4.84 22.02 -10.00
CA MET A 212 -3.81 23.00 -9.62
C MET A 212 -4.24 23.84 -8.42
N ILE A 213 -5.50 24.29 -8.38
CA ILE A 213 -6.07 25.03 -7.25
C ILE A 213 -6.06 24.16 -5.98
N CYS A 214 -6.53 22.91 -6.08
CA CYS A 214 -6.53 21.97 -4.95
C CYS A 214 -5.12 21.64 -4.44
N LYS A 215 -4.09 21.74 -5.29
CA LYS A 215 -2.69 21.57 -4.94
C LYS A 215 -2.01 22.87 -4.47
N GLY A 216 -2.72 23.99 -4.47
CA GLY A 216 -2.19 25.30 -4.03
C GLY A 216 -1.17 25.91 -4.99
N ILE A 217 -1.20 25.51 -6.27
CA ILE A 217 -0.26 25.98 -7.32
C ILE A 217 -0.96 26.83 -8.41
N ALA A 218 -2.22 27.19 -8.19
CA ALA A 218 -2.96 28.16 -8.98
C ALA A 218 -4.09 28.78 -8.16
N ASN A 219 -4.54 29.95 -8.59
CA ASN A 219 -5.78 30.59 -8.12
C ASN A 219 -6.69 30.90 -9.31
N LEU A 220 -7.99 31.05 -9.07
CA LEU A 220 -8.88 31.66 -10.05
C LEU A 220 -8.34 33.06 -10.38
N ALA A 221 -8.24 33.35 -11.69
CA ALA A 221 -7.83 34.65 -12.18
C ALA A 221 -8.87 35.72 -11.86
#